data_AF-A0A959NB33-F1
#
_entry.id   AF-A0A959NB33-F1
#
_cell.length_a   1.000
_cell.length_b   1.000
_cell.length_c   1.000
_cell.angle_alpha   90.00
_cell.angle_beta   90.00
_cell.angle_gamma   90.00
#
_symmetry.space_group_name_H-M   'P 1'
#
loop_
_entity.id
_entity.type
_entity.pdbx_description
1 polymer ?
#
loop_
_entity_poly.entity_id
_entity_poly.type
_entity_poly.pdbx_seq_one_letter_code
_entity_poly.pdbx_strand_id
1 'polypeptide(L)'
;MNFTMSNIPERNKKPRQSGLTMVMDKGLSIQQVKDFLSVAHPHVDIIKLGFGTSFVTPGLREKLDVYRSYDIPVYFGGTLFEAFFIRNQFDDYIAVCKDFGISYMEVSDGSITIPHAEKCKCIE
;
A
#
# COMPACT_ATOMS: atom_id res chain seq x y z
N MET A 1 14.31 6.67 -19.81
CA MET A 1 15.42 7.63 -19.69
C MET A 1 15.55 8.32 -21.03
N ASN A 2 15.63 9.64 -21.08
CA ASN A 2 15.55 10.42 -22.33
C ASN A 2 16.92 10.69 -22.98
N PHE A 3 18.01 10.45 -22.25
CA PHE A 3 19.38 10.63 -22.70
C PHE A 3 20.29 9.59 -22.03
N THR A 4 21.47 9.37 -22.61
CA THR A 4 22.45 8.39 -22.13
C THR A 4 23.43 9.04 -21.16
N MET A 5 23.73 8.36 -20.05
CA MET A 5 24.81 8.74 -19.13
C MET A 5 25.68 7.51 -18.86
N SER A 6 27.00 7.71 -18.78
CA SER A 6 27.94 6.65 -18.40
C SER A 6 27.86 6.33 -16.91
N ASN A 7 28.26 5.11 -16.53
CA ASN A 7 28.37 4.65 -15.14
C ASN A 7 27.05 4.68 -14.33
N ILE A 8 25.91 4.46 -14.97
CA ILE A 8 24.62 4.32 -14.27
C ILE A 8 24.39 2.85 -13.86
N PRO A 9 24.06 2.57 -12.59
CA PRO A 9 23.73 1.23 -12.15
C PRO A 9 22.54 0.66 -12.90
N GLU A 10 22.58 -0.65 -13.18
CA GLU A 10 21.43 -1.35 -13.72
C GLU A 10 20.27 -1.35 -12.72
N ARG A 11 19.05 -1.12 -13.22
CA ARG A 11 17.82 -1.21 -12.43
C ARG A 11 16.93 -2.27 -13.03
N ASN A 12 16.39 -3.14 -12.17
CA ASN A 12 15.41 -4.13 -12.56
C ASN A 12 14.19 -3.48 -13.23
N LYS A 13 13.67 -4.13 -14.27
CA LYS A 13 12.40 -3.76 -14.92
C LYS A 13 11.22 -4.29 -14.11
N LYS A 14 10.05 -3.67 -14.28
CA LYS A 14 8.80 -4.20 -13.72
C LYS A 14 8.36 -5.47 -14.49
N PRO A 15 7.69 -6.44 -13.84
CA PRO A 15 7.46 -6.54 -12.40
C PRO A 15 8.75 -6.87 -11.64
N ARG A 16 9.08 -6.09 -10.61
CA ARG A 16 10.32 -6.24 -9.85
C ARG A 16 10.14 -7.27 -8.73
N GLN A 17 11.19 -8.05 -8.49
CA GLN A 17 11.28 -8.96 -7.34
C GLN A 17 12.32 -8.50 -6.30
N SER A 18 13.16 -7.52 -6.66
CA SER A 18 14.15 -6.89 -5.77
C SER A 18 14.40 -5.45 -6.21
N GLY A 19 14.87 -4.61 -5.27
CA GLY A 19 14.99 -3.16 -5.49
C GLY A 19 13.63 -2.46 -5.57
N LEU A 20 12.65 -2.98 -4.82
CA LEU A 20 11.28 -2.46 -4.77
C LEU A 20 11.24 -1.05 -4.18
N THR A 21 10.36 -0.23 -4.73
CA THR A 21 10.02 1.09 -4.19
C THR A 21 8.58 1.07 -3.70
N MET A 22 8.41 1.06 -2.38
CA MET A 22 7.13 1.29 -1.73
C MET A 22 6.95 2.79 -1.48
N VAL A 23 5.83 3.37 -1.92
CA VAL A 23 5.50 4.76 -1.64
C VAL A 23 4.33 4.82 -0.67
N MET A 24 4.47 5.62 0.38
CA MET A 24 3.40 5.90 1.33
C MET A 24 2.59 7.11 0.86
N ASP A 25 1.33 6.88 0.54
CA ASP A 25 0.33 7.91 0.36
C ASP A 25 -0.28 8.27 1.73
N LYS A 26 -0.12 9.53 2.14
CA LYS A 26 -0.59 10.04 3.43
C LYS A 26 -1.87 10.90 3.31
N GLY A 27 -2.56 10.85 2.18
CA GLY A 27 -3.76 11.65 1.92
C GLY A 27 -3.70 12.45 0.61
N LEU A 28 -3.04 11.95 -0.43
CA LEU A 28 -3.11 12.56 -1.75
C LEU A 28 -4.55 12.55 -2.27
N SER A 29 -4.96 13.63 -2.92
CA SER A 29 -6.21 13.66 -3.67
C SER A 29 -6.12 12.75 -4.90
N ILE A 30 -7.27 12.37 -5.48
CA ILE A 30 -7.31 11.56 -6.70
C ILE A 30 -6.55 12.24 -7.85
N GLN A 31 -6.63 13.57 -7.97
CA GLN A 31 -5.88 14.30 -8.98
C GLN A 31 -4.37 14.26 -8.70
N GLN A 32 -3.96 14.44 -7.45
CA GLN A 32 -2.55 14.33 -7.09
C GLN A 32 -1.99 12.92 -7.34
N VAL A 33 -2.82 11.88 -7.20
CA VAL A 33 -2.41 10.51 -7.58
C VAL A 33 -2.18 10.42 -9.09
N LYS A 34 -3.07 10.98 -9.92
CA LYS A 34 -2.90 11.01 -11.39
C LYS A 34 -1.62 11.74 -11.78
N ASP A 35 -1.39 12.92 -11.19
CA ASP A 35 -0.20 13.74 -11.45
C ASP A 35 1.09 13.08 -10.95
N PHE A 36 1.02 12.38 -9.81
CA PHE A 36 2.13 11.60 -9.29
C PHE A 36 2.49 10.45 -10.23
N LEU A 37 1.50 9.66 -10.66
CA LEU A 37 1.73 8.50 -11.51
C LEU A 37 2.17 8.88 -12.93
N SER A 38 1.77 10.04 -13.45
CA SER A 38 2.18 10.49 -14.79
C SER A 38 3.70 10.65 -14.94
N VAL A 39 4.43 10.82 -13.83
CA VAL A 39 5.89 10.95 -13.83
C VAL A 39 6.60 9.81 -13.09
N ALA A 40 6.01 9.30 -12.01
CA ALA A 40 6.69 8.37 -11.10
C ALA A 40 6.36 6.90 -11.38
N HIS A 41 5.34 6.58 -12.18
CA HIS A 41 4.90 5.20 -12.41
C HIS A 41 6.04 4.19 -12.70
N PRO A 42 7.03 4.49 -13.57
CA PRO A 42 8.10 3.52 -13.86
C PRO A 42 8.94 3.13 -12.63
N HIS A 43 8.91 3.96 -11.58
CA HIS A 43 9.78 3.87 -10.41
C HIS A 43 9.06 3.39 -9.14
N VAL A 44 7.73 3.24 -9.16
CA VAL A 44 6.90 2.88 -7.99
C VAL A 44 6.39 1.46 -8.13
N ASP A 45 6.55 0.61 -7.13
CA ASP A 45 6.18 -0.81 -7.22
C ASP A 45 4.96 -1.17 -6.38
N ILE A 46 4.75 -0.49 -5.25
CA ILE A 46 3.61 -0.75 -4.36
C ILE A 46 3.26 0.53 -3.58
N ILE A 47 1.98 0.73 -3.30
CA ILE A 47 1.49 1.86 -2.49
C ILE A 47 1.01 1.39 -1.13
N LYS A 48 1.43 2.09 -0.09
CA LYS A 48 0.78 2.07 1.22
C LYS A 48 -0.16 3.25 1.35
N LEU A 49 -1.44 3.03 1.63
CA LEU A 49 -2.29 4.07 2.22
C LEU A 49 -1.96 4.14 3.71
N GLY A 50 -1.27 5.22 4.12
CA GLY A 50 -0.62 5.32 5.43
C GLY A 50 -1.60 5.21 6.60
N PHE A 51 -1.19 4.52 7.66
CA PHE A 51 -1.95 4.42 8.92
C PHE A 51 -3.42 4.04 8.69
N GLY A 52 -4.38 4.84 9.14
CA GLY A 52 -5.82 4.70 8.88
C GLY A 52 -6.37 5.65 7.80
N THR A 53 -5.53 6.19 6.91
CA THR A 53 -5.98 7.15 5.88
C THR A 53 -7.04 6.57 4.94
N SER A 54 -7.03 5.26 4.65
CA SER A 54 -8.08 4.62 3.86
C SER A 54 -9.46 4.75 4.50
N PHE A 55 -9.56 4.75 5.83
CA PHE A 55 -10.84 4.93 6.53
C PHE A 55 -11.46 6.32 6.31
N VAL A 56 -10.63 7.36 6.18
CA VAL A 56 -11.08 8.76 6.08
C VAL A 56 -11.00 9.35 4.67
N THR A 57 -10.46 8.62 3.69
CA THR A 57 -10.30 9.13 2.31
C THR A 57 -11.64 9.10 1.57
N PRO A 58 -12.22 10.26 1.21
CA PRO A 58 -13.40 10.28 0.36
C PRO A 58 -13.05 9.75 -1.04
N GLY A 59 -13.97 9.01 -1.67
CA GLY A 59 -13.75 8.46 -3.01
C GLY A 59 -12.67 7.37 -3.07
N LEU A 60 -12.47 6.61 -1.98
CA LEU A 60 -11.41 5.59 -1.89
C LEU A 60 -11.40 4.63 -3.09
N ARG A 61 -12.56 4.13 -3.55
CA ARG A 61 -12.62 3.21 -4.70
C ARG A 61 -12.04 3.83 -5.97
N GLU A 62 -12.44 5.07 -6.29
CA GLU A 62 -11.90 5.80 -7.44
C GLU A 62 -10.38 5.98 -7.33
N LYS A 63 -9.89 6.34 -6.13
CA LYS A 63 -8.45 6.45 -5.88
C LYS A 63 -7.70 5.13 -6.11
N LEU A 64 -8.26 4.02 -5.62
CA LEU A 64 -7.69 2.69 -5.83
C LEU A 64 -7.70 2.29 -7.31
N ASP A 65 -8.75 2.64 -8.04
CA ASP A 65 -8.86 2.37 -9.49
C ASP A 65 -7.81 3.12 -10.29
N VAL A 66 -7.42 4.34 -9.88
CA VAL A 66 -6.29 5.05 -10.47
C VAL A 66 -4.98 4.30 -10.24
N TYR A 67 -4.71 3.74 -9.06
CA TYR A 67 -3.50 2.95 -8.85
C TYR A 67 -3.51 1.63 -9.65
N ARG A 68 -4.68 0.97 -9.74
CA ARG A 68 -4.86 -0.26 -10.49
C ARG A 68 -4.68 -0.08 -11.99
N SER A 69 -5.09 1.05 -12.57
CA SER A 69 -4.92 1.32 -14.01
C SER A 69 -3.45 1.39 -14.44
N TYR A 70 -2.54 1.46 -13.48
CA TYR A 70 -1.10 1.46 -13.65
C TYR A 70 -0.44 0.14 -13.17
N ASP A 71 -1.22 -0.91 -12.88
CA ASP A 71 -0.75 -2.19 -12.33
C ASP A 71 0.07 -2.03 -11.04
N ILE A 72 -0.27 -1.04 -10.21
CA ILE A 72 0.39 -0.83 -8.92
C ILE A 72 -0.50 -1.37 -7.80
N PRO A 73 -0.07 -2.42 -7.07
CA PRO A 73 -0.81 -2.89 -5.92
C PRO A 73 -0.83 -1.85 -4.79
N VAL A 74 -1.92 -1.87 -4.03
CA VAL A 74 -2.14 -1.01 -2.86
C VAL A 74 -2.40 -1.89 -1.66
N TYR A 75 -1.89 -1.49 -0.50
CA TYR A 75 -2.28 -2.04 0.80
C TYR A 75 -2.58 -0.94 1.81
N PHE A 76 -3.36 -1.28 2.82
CA PHE A 76 -3.66 -0.38 3.94
C PHE A 76 -2.57 -0.50 5.01
N GLY A 77 -2.26 0.61 5.68
CA GLY A 77 -1.23 0.63 6.71
C GLY A 77 -1.56 -0.26 7.90
N GLY A 78 -0.52 -0.83 8.51
CA GLY A 78 -0.66 -1.79 9.61
C GLY A 78 -1.31 -1.20 10.86
N THR A 79 -1.19 0.11 11.08
CA THR A 79 -1.95 0.80 12.14
C THR A 79 -3.46 0.66 11.98
N LEU A 80 -3.99 0.56 10.75
CA LEU A 80 -5.40 0.27 10.54
C LEU A 80 -5.73 -1.17 10.96
N PHE A 81 -4.90 -2.14 10.57
CA PHE A 81 -5.02 -3.51 11.07
C PHE A 81 -5.03 -3.53 12.61
N GLU A 82 -4.07 -2.87 13.26
CA GLU A 82 -3.99 -2.77 14.72
C GLU A 82 -5.26 -2.17 15.33
N ALA A 83 -5.86 -1.17 14.69
CA ALA A 83 -7.10 -0.56 15.15
C ALA A 83 -8.30 -1.53 15.10
N PHE A 84 -8.40 -2.37 14.08
CA PHE A 84 -9.42 -3.43 14.04
C PHE A 84 -9.09 -4.55 15.04
N PHE A 85 -7.81 -4.94 15.12
CA PHE A 85 -7.36 -6.04 15.95
C PHE A 85 -7.64 -5.80 17.45
N ILE A 86 -7.28 -4.63 17.98
CA ILE A 86 -7.53 -4.27 19.39
C ILE A 86 -9.02 -4.21 19.75
N ARG A 87 -9.91 -4.16 18.76
CA ARG A 87 -11.37 -4.15 18.93
C ARG A 87 -11.99 -5.54 18.78
N ASN A 88 -11.19 -6.60 18.63
CA ASN A 88 -11.63 -7.95 18.27
C ASN A 88 -12.39 -7.99 16.93
N GLN A 89 -12.00 -7.15 15.97
CA GLN A 89 -12.66 -7.00 14.66
C GLN A 89 -11.76 -7.48 13.51
N PHE A 90 -11.00 -8.55 13.72
CA PHE A 90 -10.08 -9.06 12.69
C PHE A 90 -10.81 -9.53 11.42
N ASP A 91 -11.91 -10.27 11.56
CA ASP A 91 -12.71 -10.72 10.42
C ASP A 91 -13.33 -9.55 9.64
N ASP A 92 -13.74 -8.48 10.34
CA ASP A 92 -14.22 -7.26 9.71
C ASP A 92 -13.13 -6.58 8.88
N TYR A 93 -11.88 -6.54 9.37
CA TYR A 93 -10.75 -6.02 8.61
C TYR A 93 -10.51 -6.82 7.32
N ILE A 94 -10.56 -8.15 7.41
CA ILE A 94 -10.44 -9.03 6.23
C ILE A 94 -11.59 -8.78 5.25
N ALA A 95 -12.82 -8.61 5.74
CA ALA A 95 -13.98 -8.29 4.90
C ALA A 95 -13.81 -6.94 4.19
N VAL A 96 -13.31 -5.90 4.89
CA VAL A 96 -12.98 -4.59 4.32
C VAL A 96 -11.92 -4.72 3.22
N CYS A 97 -10.82 -5.44 3.47
CA CYS A 97 -9.79 -5.66 2.46
C CYS A 97 -10.33 -6.37 1.20
N LYS A 98 -11.20 -7.37 1.37
CA LYS A 98 -11.88 -8.06 0.26
C LYS A 98 -12.80 -7.12 -0.52
N ASP A 99 -13.64 -6.35 0.18
CA ASP A 99 -14.60 -5.41 -0.43
C ASP A 99 -13.90 -4.32 -1.26
N PHE A 100 -12.77 -3.82 -0.77
CA PHE A 100 -11.95 -2.86 -1.48
C PHE A 100 -10.95 -3.48 -2.45
N GLY A 101 -10.92 -4.80 -2.63
CA GLY A 101 -10.04 -5.49 -3.58
C GLY A 101 -8.54 -5.29 -3.28
N ILE A 102 -8.15 -5.43 -2.01
CA ILE A 102 -6.79 -5.32 -1.51
C ILE A 102 -6.16 -6.71 -1.45
N SER A 103 -5.04 -6.90 -2.16
CA SER A 103 -4.33 -8.18 -2.27
C SER A 103 -3.05 -8.29 -1.43
N TYR A 104 -2.60 -7.17 -0.85
CA TYR A 104 -1.44 -7.10 0.03
C TYR A 104 -1.87 -6.52 1.38
N MET A 105 -1.31 -7.02 2.48
CA MET A 105 -1.67 -6.59 3.83
C MET A 105 -0.40 -6.32 4.65
N GLU A 106 -0.41 -5.29 5.48
CA GLU A 106 0.63 -5.02 6.48
C GLU A 106 0.08 -5.43 7.85
N VAL A 107 0.73 -6.40 8.48
CA VAL A 107 0.47 -6.81 9.87
C VAL A 107 1.56 -6.22 10.74
N SER A 108 1.18 -5.41 11.73
CA SER A 108 2.12 -4.73 12.64
C SER A 108 1.59 -4.68 14.07
N ASP A 109 2.47 -4.31 14.99
CA ASP A 109 2.26 -4.14 16.43
C ASP A 109 3.03 -2.90 16.92
N GLY A 110 2.99 -1.82 16.13
CA GLY A 110 3.79 -0.61 16.39
C GLY A 110 3.09 0.38 17.33
N SER A 111 1.77 0.33 17.44
CA SER A 111 0.93 1.20 18.27
C SER A 111 0.24 0.44 19.41
N ILE A 112 0.05 -0.88 19.26
CA ILE A 112 -0.43 -1.78 20.31
C ILE A 112 0.56 -2.93 20.53
N THR A 113 0.58 -3.49 21.72
CA THR A 113 1.37 -4.69 21.99
C THR A 113 0.56 -5.93 21.62
N ILE A 114 1.03 -6.68 20.61
CA ILE A 114 0.50 -8.00 20.26
C ILE A 114 1.56 -9.05 20.63
N PRO A 115 1.23 -10.11 21.39
CA PRO A 115 2.13 -11.22 21.60
C PRO A 115 2.64 -11.77 20.25
N HIS A 116 3.95 -11.99 20.14
CA HIS A 116 4.57 -12.35 18.85
C HIS A 116 3.89 -13.55 18.15
N ALA A 117 3.57 -14.60 18.91
CA ALA A 117 2.88 -15.78 18.39
C ALA A 117 1.46 -15.48 17.88
N GLU A 118 0.76 -14.54 18.50
CA GLU A 118 -0.57 -14.11 18.08
C GLU A 118 -0.50 -13.26 16.81
N LYS A 119 0.51 -12.41 16.69
CA LYS A 119 0.80 -11.68 15.44
C LYS A 119 1.09 -12.64 14.28
N CYS A 120 1.88 -13.69 14.51
CA CYS A 120 2.16 -14.70 13.48
C CYS A 120 0.88 -15.42 13.02
N LYS A 121 -0.04 -15.75 13.93
CA LYS A 121 -1.35 -16.34 13.57
C LYS A 121 -2.20 -15.43 12.68
N CYS A 122 -1.98 -14.11 12.70
CA CYS A 122 -2.66 -13.19 11.79
C CYS A 122 -2.10 -13.21 10.36
N ILE A 123 -0.92 -13.81 10.16
CA ILE A 123 -0.19 -13.88 8.87
C ILE A 123 -0.39 -15.24 8.19
N GLU A 124 -0.66 -16.30 8.96
CA GLU A 124 -0.93 -17.68 8.51
C GLU A 124 -2.30 -17.82 7.82
#